data_AF-A0A2W1AI46-F1
#
_entry.id   AF-A0A2W1AI46-F1
#
_cell.length_a   1.000
_cell.length_b   1.000
_cell.length_c   1.000
_cell.angle_alpha   90.00
_cell.angle_beta   90.00
_cell.angle_gamma   90.00
#
_symmetry.space_group_name_H-M   'P 1'
#
loop_
_entity.id
_entity.type
_entity.pdbx_description
1 polymer ?
#
loop_
_entity_poly.entity_id
_entity_poly.type
_entity_poly.pdbx_seq_one_letter_code
_entity_poly.pdbx_strand_id
1 'polypeptide(L)'
;MLIAIIISTLALLALAARGGASPAATQAELHTPAPESAAFLSQGKAHRELGEYEKAVEAYTEAIRLDPTEADAYYNRSNAYRNLGNQ
;
A
#
# COMPACT_ATOMS: atom_id res chain seq x y z
N MET A 1 25.30 -40.12 -20.66
CA MET A 1 25.79 -38.71 -20.75
C MET A 1 24.84 -37.76 -21.49
N LEU A 2 23.98 -38.20 -22.41
CA LEU A 2 22.97 -37.32 -23.04
C LEU A 2 21.77 -36.95 -22.14
N ILE A 3 21.36 -37.82 -21.21
CA ILE A 3 20.17 -37.62 -20.35
C ILE A 3 20.39 -36.50 -19.30
N ALA A 4 21.61 -36.29 -18.83
CA ALA A 4 21.92 -35.29 -17.80
C ALA A 4 21.87 -33.83 -18.30
N ILE A 5 22.10 -33.61 -19.60
CA ILE A 5 22.10 -32.26 -20.20
C ILE A 5 20.67 -31.74 -20.36
N ILE A 6 19.70 -32.64 -20.62
CA ILE A 6 18.28 -32.29 -20.81
C ILE A 6 17.62 -31.86 -19.49
N ILE A 7 18.01 -32.47 -18.36
CA ILE A 7 17.45 -32.12 -17.04
C ILE A 7 17.95 -30.75 -16.59
N SER A 8 19.23 -30.42 -16.84
CA SER A 8 19.80 -29.13 -16.48
C SER A 8 19.25 -27.96 -17.31
N THR A 9 18.88 -28.17 -18.57
CA THR A 9 18.23 -27.14 -19.38
C THR A 9 16.76 -26.96 -19.01
N LEU A 10 16.05 -28.02 -18.60
CA LEU A 10 14.67 -27.91 -18.11
C LEU A 10 14.57 -27.15 -16.78
N ALA A 11 15.59 -27.24 -15.92
CA ALA A 11 15.62 -26.55 -14.63
C ALA A 11 15.69 -25.02 -14.76
N LEU A 12 16.25 -24.49 -15.85
CA LEU A 12 16.34 -23.04 -16.07
C LEU A 12 15.04 -22.42 -16.59
N LEU A 13 14.15 -23.21 -17.20
CA LEU A 13 12.91 -22.71 -17.84
C LEU A 13 11.68 -22.73 -16.91
N ALA A 14 11.77 -23.41 -15.76
CA ALA A 14 10.67 -23.50 -14.78
C ALA A 14 10.64 -22.37 -13.73
N LEU A 15 11.54 -21.38 -13.82
CA LEU A 15 11.55 -20.22 -12.91
C LEU A 15 10.67 -19.05 -13.39
N ALA A 16 10.05 -19.18 -14.57
CA ALA A 16 8.88 -18.39 -14.93
C ALA A 16 7.62 -19.13 -14.47
N ALA A 17 6.74 -18.43 -13.73
CA ALA A 17 5.35 -18.81 -13.44
C ALA A 17 5.03 -19.64 -12.19
N ARG A 18 5.77 -19.48 -11.08
CA ARG A 18 5.18 -19.67 -9.74
C ARG A 18 4.48 -18.38 -9.32
N GLY A 19 3.20 -18.28 -9.63
CA GLY A 19 2.32 -17.30 -9.00
C GLY A 19 2.26 -17.50 -7.49
N GLY A 20 2.10 -16.39 -6.77
CA GLY A 20 1.66 -16.41 -5.37
C GLY A 20 2.78 -16.34 -4.32
N ALA A 21 3.51 -15.23 -4.26
CA ALA A 21 4.00 -14.69 -3.00
C ALA A 21 4.30 -13.20 -3.23
N SER A 22 3.44 -12.35 -2.68
CA SER A 22 3.70 -10.91 -2.57
C SER A 22 5.10 -10.68 -2.00
N PRO A 23 5.82 -9.61 -2.39
CA PRO A 23 7.12 -9.25 -1.82
C PRO A 23 6.96 -8.68 -0.40
N ALA A 24 6.27 -9.41 0.48
CA ALA A 24 5.96 -9.03 1.86
C ALA A 24 7.17 -9.17 2.80
N ALA A 25 8.41 -9.21 2.29
CA ALA A 25 9.58 -9.44 3.11
C ALA A 25 10.85 -8.66 2.67
N THR A 26 10.70 -7.54 1.95
CA THR A 26 11.79 -6.55 1.83
C THR A 26 11.64 -5.47 2.92
N GLN A 27 11.32 -5.90 4.13
CA GLN A 27 11.11 -5.03 5.30
C GLN A 27 12.46 -4.68 5.95
N ALA A 28 13.26 -3.84 5.31
CA ALA A 28 14.36 -3.10 5.96
C ALA A 28 14.88 -1.92 5.14
N GLU A 29 14.13 -1.43 4.14
CA GLU A 29 14.46 -0.18 3.46
C GLU A 29 13.63 0.92 4.11
N LEU A 30 14.32 1.83 4.82
CA LEU A 30 13.87 3.09 5.42
C LEU A 30 12.37 3.40 5.21
N HIS A 31 11.54 3.38 6.26
CA HIS A 31 10.15 3.88 6.23
C HIS A 31 10.15 5.40 6.04
N THR A 32 10.54 5.82 4.84
CA THR A 32 10.15 7.10 4.29
C THR A 32 8.81 6.84 3.64
N PRO A 33 7.69 7.33 4.20
CA PRO A 33 6.42 7.23 3.50
C PRO A 33 6.64 7.80 2.10
N ALA A 34 6.13 7.12 1.08
CA ALA A 34 6.19 7.65 -0.28
C ALA A 34 5.71 9.11 -0.21
N PRO A 35 6.47 10.09 -0.74
CA PRO A 35 6.15 11.50 -0.56
C PRO A 35 4.71 11.83 -1.03
N GLU A 36 4.21 11.03 -1.97
CA GLU A 36 2.83 11.05 -2.45
C GLU A 36 1.83 10.63 -1.35
N SER A 37 2.07 9.56 -0.59
CA SER A 37 1.22 9.14 0.54
C SER A 37 1.12 10.24 1.61
N ALA A 38 2.25 10.83 1.98
CA ALA A 38 2.30 11.93 2.95
C ALA A 38 1.52 13.18 2.48
N ALA A 39 1.53 13.45 1.16
CA ALA A 39 0.74 14.53 0.58
C ALA A 39 -0.77 14.26 0.73
N PHE A 40 -1.24 13.06 0.40
CA PHE A 40 -2.63 12.67 0.58
C PHE A 40 -3.06 12.64 2.06
N LEU A 41 -2.17 12.20 2.96
CA LEU A 41 -2.41 12.27 4.41
C LEU A 41 -2.64 13.72 4.86
N SER A 42 -1.81 14.65 4.40
CA SER A 42 -1.92 16.08 4.73
C SER A 42 -3.18 16.69 4.14
N GLN A 43 -3.51 16.35 2.89
CA GLN A 43 -4.75 16.77 2.24
C GLN A 43 -5.99 16.29 3.01
N GLY A 44 -6.00 15.04 3.45
CA GLY A 44 -7.09 14.50 4.26
C GLY A 44 -7.25 15.23 5.59
N LYS A 45 -6.13 15.64 6.22
CA LYS A 45 -6.16 16.45 7.46
C LYS A 45 -6.82 17.81 7.19
N ALA A 46 -6.43 18.49 6.11
CA ALA A 46 -7.01 19.77 5.72
C ALA A 46 -8.52 19.66 5.45
N HIS A 47 -8.98 18.67 4.67
CA HIS A 47 -10.42 18.47 4.43
C HIS A 47 -11.20 18.19 5.71
N ARG A 48 -10.64 17.40 6.64
CA ARG A 48 -11.27 17.11 7.93
C ARG A 48 -11.41 18.37 8.78
N GLU A 49 -10.43 19.28 8.74
CA GLU A 49 -10.49 20.58 9.44
C GLU A 49 -11.52 21.53 8.82
N LEU A 50 -11.74 21.44 7.51
CA LEU A 50 -12.79 22.18 6.79
C LEU A 50 -14.20 21.58 6.99
N GLY A 51 -14.32 20.45 7.68
CA GLY A 51 -15.59 19.73 7.83
C GLY A 51 -16.00 18.91 6.60
N GLU A 52 -15.16 18.86 5.57
CA GLU A 52 -15.40 18.14 4.32
C GLU A 52 -15.06 16.65 4.49
N TYR A 53 -15.80 15.95 5.36
CA TYR A 53 -15.42 14.62 5.81
C TYR A 53 -15.41 13.55 4.71
N GLU A 54 -16.26 13.64 3.67
CA GLU A 54 -16.18 12.71 2.53
C GLU A 54 -14.86 12.87 1.76
N LYS A 55 -14.44 14.10 1.46
CA LYS A 55 -13.16 14.38 0.79
C LYS A 55 -11.96 13.95 1.65
N ALA A 56 -12.08 14.10 2.97
CA ALA A 56 -11.07 13.60 3.89
C ALA A 56 -10.92 12.07 3.80
N VAL A 57 -12.03 11.33 3.76
CA VAL A 57 -12.03 9.87 3.61
C VAL A 57 -11.38 9.43 2.29
N GLU A 58 -11.67 10.12 1.19
CA GLU A 58 -11.05 9.85 -0.11
C GLU A 58 -9.53 10.04 -0.06
N ALA A 59 -9.07 11.18 0.46
CA ALA A 59 -7.65 11.47 0.58
C ALA A 59 -6.91 10.45 1.46
N TYR A 60 -7.47 10.07 2.63
CA TYR A 60 -6.85 9.03 3.45
C TYR A 60 -6.87 7.65 2.80
N THR A 61 -7.88 7.36 1.98
CA THR A 61 -7.94 6.10 1.22
C THR A 61 -6.83 6.03 0.18
N GLU A 62 -6.52 7.15 -0.46
CA GLU A 62 -5.41 7.23 -1.41
C GLU A 62 -4.05 7.14 -0.72
N ALA A 63 -3.89 7.76 0.46
CA ALA A 63 -2.70 7.57 1.28
C ALA A 63 -2.48 6.09 1.64
N ILE A 64 -3.54 5.36 2.03
CA ILE A 64 -3.50 3.92 2.31
C ILE A 64 -3.18 3.10 1.05
N ARG A 65 -3.68 3.52 -0.12
CA ARG A 65 -3.41 2.83 -1.39
C ARG A 65 -1.93 2.92 -1.76
N LEU A 66 -1.30 4.06 -1.48
CA LEU A 66 0.11 4.34 -1.77
C LEU A 66 1.04 3.74 -0.72
N ASP A 67 0.67 3.85 0.56
CA ASP A 67 1.37 3.26 1.68
C ASP A 67 0.37 2.52 2.59
N PRO A 68 0.20 1.20 2.38
CA PRO A 68 -0.68 0.39 3.21
C PRO A 68 -0.24 0.27 4.67
N THR A 69 0.98 0.71 5.01
CA THR A 69 1.54 0.67 6.36
C THR A 69 1.39 1.99 7.13
N GLU A 70 0.88 3.04 6.47
CA GLU A 70 0.65 4.36 7.05
C GLU A 70 -0.50 4.34 8.08
N ALA A 71 -0.17 4.04 9.33
CA ALA A 71 -1.12 3.92 10.43
C ALA A 71 -1.94 5.21 10.66
N ASP A 72 -1.34 6.38 10.44
CA ASP A 72 -2.04 7.66 10.60
C ASP A 72 -3.19 7.79 9.60
N ALA A 73 -3.04 7.26 8.38
CA ALA A 73 -4.08 7.34 7.37
C ALA A 73 -5.32 6.53 7.78
N TYR A 74 -5.14 5.33 8.35
CA TYR A 74 -6.25 4.55 8.89
C TYR A 74 -6.94 5.24 10.06
N TYR A 75 -6.15 5.70 11.05
CA TYR A 75 -6.67 6.40 12.22
C TYR A 75 -7.48 7.64 11.83
N ASN A 76 -6.94 8.46 10.94
CA ASN A 76 -7.59 9.68 10.53
C ASN A 76 -8.82 9.42 9.64
N ARG A 77 -8.80 8.38 8.80
CA ARG A 77 -9.99 7.95 8.04
C ARG A 77 -11.12 7.50 8.95
N SER A 78 -10.82 6.73 10.00
CA SER A 78 -11.81 6.33 11.01
C SER A 78 -12.42 7.55 11.70
N ASN A 79 -11.61 8.55 12.06
CA ASN A 79 -12.12 9.80 12.63
C ASN A 79 -13.00 10.58 11.66
N ALA A 80 -12.62 10.63 10.38
CA ALA A 80 -13.43 11.27 9.35
C ALA A 80 -14.80 10.58 9.20
N TYR A 81 -14.87 9.24 9.21
CA TYR A 81 -16.14 8.52 9.21
C TYR A 81 -17.01 8.81 10.43
N ARG A 82 -16.40 8.87 11.63
CA ARG A 82 -17.14 9.23 12.85
C ARG A 82 -17.74 10.62 12.76
N ASN A 83 -16.98 11.58 12.21
CA ASN A 83 -17.48 12.93 12.03
C ASN A 83 -18.58 13.00 10.95
N LEU A 84 -18.42 12.29 9.83
CA LEU A 84 -19.42 12.21 8.77
C LEU A 84 -20.77 11.70 9.29
N GLY A 85 -20.76 10.69 10.17
CA GLY A 85 -21.99 10.16 10.79
C GLY A 85 -22.54 10.99 11.96
N ASN A 86 -21.80 12.00 12.42
CA ASN A 86 -22.23 12.93 13.48
C ASN A 86 -22.62 14.32 12.92
N GLN A 87 -22.61 14.49 11.59
CA GLN A 87 -23.21 15.65 10.91
C GLN A 87 -24.73 15.49 10.84
#